data_AF-A0A859QEA4-F1
#
_entry.id   AF-A0A859QEA4-F1
#
_cell.length_a   1.000
_cell.length_b   1.000
_cell.length_c   1.000
_cell.angle_alpha   90.00
_cell.angle_beta   90.00
_cell.angle_gamma   90.00
#
_symmetry.space_group_name_H-M   'P 1'
#
loop_
_entity.id
_entity.type
_entity.pdbx_description
1 polymer ?
#
loop_
_entity_poly.entity_id
_entity_poly.type
_entity_poly.pdbx_seq_one_letter_code
_entity_poly.pdbx_strand_id
1 'polypeptide(L)'
;MRIDERSSFVHGELSDPLPTDEDWQTRAAAEGWAFWEQAAVLWKEYSFTGEALKVTTGKALEFYLLRRWRIGEENSRLDVHEIDYETRDSGDSVES
;
A
#
# COMPACT_ATOMS: atom_id res chain seq x y z
N MET A 1 17.59 -14.75 14.12
CA MET A 1 16.30 -15.27 14.64
C MET A 1 15.88 -16.42 13.73
N ARG A 2 16.03 -17.67 14.20
CA ARG A 2 15.54 -18.87 13.48
C ARG A 2 14.14 -19.18 14.00
N ILE A 3 13.21 -19.44 13.10
CA ILE A 3 11.84 -19.83 13.44
C ILE A 3 11.92 -21.24 14.06
N ASP A 4 11.34 -21.41 15.25
CA ASP A 4 11.33 -22.68 15.99
C ASP A 4 10.53 -23.73 15.20
N GLU A 5 11.09 -24.92 15.02
CA GLU A 5 10.51 -26.02 14.24
C GLU A 5 9.21 -26.57 14.86
N ARG A 6 8.91 -26.23 16.12
CA ARG A 6 7.66 -26.58 16.82
C ARG A 6 6.60 -25.49 16.70
N SER A 7 6.89 -24.39 16.01
CA SER A 7 5.90 -23.38 15.70
C SER A 7 4.85 -23.96 14.75
N SER A 8 3.72 -24.40 15.30
CA SER A 8 2.52 -24.65 14.49
C SER A 8 2.04 -23.30 13.98
N PHE A 9 2.44 -22.92 12.77
CA PHE A 9 1.87 -21.75 12.10
C PHE A 9 0.36 -21.93 12.03
N VAL A 10 -0.38 -21.14 12.79
CA VAL A 10 -1.83 -21.05 12.69
C VAL A 10 -2.10 -20.46 11.31
N HIS A 11 -2.57 -21.28 10.39
CA HIS A 11 -3.00 -20.83 9.08
C HIS A 11 -4.34 -20.13 9.28
N GLY A 12 -4.34 -18.80 9.22
CA GLY A 12 -5.58 -18.03 9.14
C GLY A 12 -6.17 -18.20 7.74
N GLU A 13 -7.49 -18.29 7.65
CA GLU A 13 -8.17 -18.12 6.37
C GLU A 13 -7.84 -16.72 5.82
N LEU A 14 -7.53 -16.68 4.53
CA LEU A 14 -7.45 -15.43 3.79
C LEU A 14 -8.84 -14.82 3.76
N SER A 15 -9.00 -13.67 4.40
CA SER A 15 -10.27 -12.92 4.39
C SER A 15 -10.56 -12.33 3.00
N ASP A 16 -9.52 -12.13 2.19
CA ASP A 16 -9.59 -11.57 0.85
C ASP A 16 -8.81 -12.43 -0.15
N PRO A 17 -9.23 -12.50 -1.42
CA PRO A 17 -8.52 -13.26 -2.44
C PRO A 17 -7.10 -12.75 -2.67
N LEU A 18 -6.19 -13.64 -3.06
CA LEU A 18 -4.83 -13.27 -3.43
C LEU A 18 -4.83 -12.37 -4.68
N PRO A 19 -3.90 -11.41 -4.78
CA PRO A 19 -3.74 -10.58 -5.97
C PRO A 19 -3.51 -11.42 -7.23
N THR A 20 -4.08 -10.98 -8.33
CA THR A 20 -3.92 -11.59 -9.66
C THR A 20 -2.60 -11.16 -10.31
N ASP A 21 -2.16 -11.87 -11.35
CA ASP A 21 -0.95 -11.53 -12.13
C ASP A 21 -0.99 -10.09 -12.68
N GLU A 22 -2.17 -9.60 -13.06
CA GLU A 22 -2.38 -8.22 -13.53
C GLU A 22 -2.12 -7.19 -12.41
N ASP A 23 -2.45 -7.53 -11.16
CA ASP A 23 -2.18 -6.67 -10.00
C ASP A 23 -0.68 -6.54 -9.71
N TRP A 24 0.12 -7.56 -10.06
CA TRP A 24 1.57 -7.48 -9.96
C TRP A 24 2.19 -6.54 -11.02
N GLN A 25 1.51 -6.37 -12.15
CA GLN A 25 1.93 -5.49 -13.25
C GLN A 25 1.29 -4.09 -13.20
N THR A 26 0.44 -3.81 -12.22
CA THR A 26 -0.23 -2.51 -12.08
C THR A 26 0.39 -1.73 -10.94
N ARG A 27 0.57 -0.41 -11.11
CA ARG A 27 0.94 0.50 -10.02
C ARG A 27 -0.32 1.19 -9.49
N ALA A 28 -0.45 1.23 -8.17
CA ALA A 28 -1.43 2.04 -7.46
C ALA A 28 -0.72 3.29 -6.93
N ALA A 29 -1.28 4.48 -7.17
CA ALA A 29 -0.83 5.73 -6.59
C ALA A 29 -1.93 6.28 -5.68
N ALA A 30 -1.69 6.27 -4.37
CA ALA A 30 -2.62 6.87 -3.42
C ALA A 30 -2.14 8.29 -3.07
N GLU A 31 -3.03 9.26 -3.16
CA GLU A 31 -2.84 10.63 -2.68
C GLU A 31 -3.74 10.87 -1.47
N GLY A 32 -3.18 11.42 -0.39
CA GLY A 32 -3.93 11.73 0.82
C GLY A 32 -3.62 13.11 1.35
N TRP A 33 -4.64 13.84 1.80
CA TRP A 33 -4.49 15.15 2.43
C TRP A 33 -4.19 14.98 3.91
N ALA A 34 -3.18 15.67 4.41
CA ALA A 34 -2.86 15.61 5.83
C ALA A 34 -3.57 16.75 6.57
N PHE A 35 -4.65 16.44 7.28
CA PHE A 35 -5.15 17.36 8.32
C PHE A 35 -4.07 17.51 9.42
N TRP A 36 -4.10 18.60 10.19
CA TRP A 36 -3.05 18.96 11.17
C TRP A 36 -2.58 17.80 12.08
N GLU A 37 -3.50 16.93 12.50
CA GLU A 37 -3.20 15.76 13.35
C GLU A 37 -2.49 14.63 12.58
N GLN A 38 -2.81 14.46 11.30
CA GLN A 38 -2.20 13.49 10.39
C GLN A 38 -0.81 13.94 9.93
N ALA A 39 -0.59 15.25 9.74
CA ALA A 39 0.71 15.83 9.39
C ALA A 39 1.79 15.54 10.45
N ALA A 40 1.42 15.56 11.75
CA ALA A 40 2.34 15.21 12.83
C ALA A 40 2.76 13.73 12.81
N VAL A 41 1.86 12.83 12.40
CA VAL A 41 2.16 11.40 12.21
C VAL A 41 3.12 11.21 11.04
N LEU A 42 2.86 11.86 9.91
CA LEU A 42 3.71 11.80 8.71
C LEU A 42 5.10 12.38 8.98
N TRP A 43 5.19 13.48 9.73
CA TRP A 43 6.48 14.04 10.12
C TRP A 43 7.26 13.10 11.04
N LYS A 44 6.60 12.49 12.05
CA LYS A 44 7.26 11.53 12.95
C LYS A 44 7.76 10.27 12.26
N GLU A 45 7.01 9.73 11.30
CA GLU A 45 7.39 8.48 10.63
C GLU A 45 8.31 8.69 9.43
N TYR A 46 8.13 9.77 8.68
CA TYR A 46 8.76 9.96 7.37
C TYR A 46 9.45 11.31 7.21
N SER A 47 9.45 12.18 8.23
CA SER A 47 9.92 13.57 8.14
C SER A 47 9.27 14.35 7.00
N PHE A 48 8.05 13.98 6.63
CA PHE A 48 7.31 14.58 5.54
C PHE A 48 6.66 15.91 5.99
N THR A 49 6.78 16.95 5.17
CA THR A 49 6.27 18.31 5.47
C THR A 49 5.37 18.88 4.36
N GLY A 50 4.97 18.06 3.39
CA GLY A 50 4.07 18.48 2.31
C GLY A 50 2.59 18.44 2.73
N GLU A 51 1.75 19.09 1.93
CA GLU A 51 0.29 19.15 2.17
C GLU A 51 -0.41 17.81 1.87
N ALA A 52 0.10 17.06 0.88
CA ALA A 52 -0.42 15.75 0.49
C ALA A 52 0.70 14.74 0.30
N LEU A 53 0.55 13.55 0.86
CA LEU A 53 1.48 12.44 0.66
C LEU A 53 1.02 11.60 -0.53
N LYS A 54 1.86 11.50 -1.56
CA LYS A 54 1.66 10.57 -2.68
C LYS A 54 2.53 9.34 -2.50
N VAL A 55 1.92 8.16 -2.52
CA VAL A 55 2.63 6.88 -2.39
C VAL A 55 2.31 5.99 -3.58
N THR A 56 3.36 5.59 -4.31
CA THR A 56 3.25 4.66 -5.43
C THR A 56 3.69 3.27 -4.98
N THR A 57 2.81 2.29 -5.17
CA THR A 57 3.07 0.88 -4.86
C THR A 57 2.60 -0.02 -6.01
N GLY A 58 3.03 -1.28 -6.04
CA GLY A 58 2.37 -2.27 -6.90
C GLY A 58 0.95 -2.52 -6.38
N LYS A 59 -0.03 -2.71 -7.26
CA LYS A 59 -1.43 -2.98 -6.89
C LYS A 59 -1.53 -4.25 -6.03
N ALA A 60 -0.72 -5.26 -6.30
CA ALA A 60 -0.59 -6.45 -5.45
C ALA A 60 -0.15 -6.15 -3.99
N LEU A 61 0.49 -5.01 -3.73
CA LEU A 61 0.94 -4.57 -2.40
C LEU A 61 0.05 -3.48 -1.79
N GLU A 62 -1.00 -3.06 -2.49
CA GLU A 62 -1.91 -2.00 -2.04
C GLU A 62 -2.56 -2.35 -0.69
N PHE A 63 -2.98 -3.60 -0.52
CA PHE A 63 -3.60 -4.07 0.73
C PHE A 63 -2.70 -3.84 1.95
N TYR A 64 -1.38 -3.98 1.80
CA TYR A 64 -0.43 -3.76 2.88
C TYR A 64 -0.37 -2.28 3.26
N LEU A 65 -0.42 -1.39 2.26
CA LEU A 65 -0.41 0.05 2.45
C LEU A 65 -1.68 0.53 3.18
N LEU A 66 -2.84 0.07 2.70
CA LEU A 66 -4.15 0.38 3.29
C LEU A 66 -4.20 -0.08 4.74
N ARG A 67 -3.76 -1.33 5.01
CA ARG A 67 -3.70 -1.87 6.37
C ARG A 67 -2.72 -1.13 7.28
N ARG A 68 -1.55 -0.73 6.78
CA ARG A 68 -0.54 -0.02 7.58
C ARG A 68 -1.06 1.32 8.10
N TRP A 69 -1.85 2.03 7.29
CA TRP A 69 -2.44 3.31 7.66
C TRP A 69 -3.88 3.23 8.13
N ARG A 70 -4.46 2.02 8.20
CA ARG A 70 -5.86 1.78 8.60
C ARG A 70 -6.84 2.58 7.75
N ILE A 71 -6.53 2.71 6.46
CA ILE A 71 -7.34 3.45 5.50
C ILE A 71 -8.74 2.82 5.45
N GLY A 72 -9.78 3.64 5.64
CA GLY A 72 -11.18 3.19 5.65
C GLY A 72 -11.71 2.72 7.01
N GLU A 73 -10.89 2.73 8.07
CA GLU A 73 -11.33 2.45 9.44
C GLU A 73 -11.65 3.76 10.21
N GLU A 74 -12.45 3.68 11.27
CA GLU A 74 -12.78 4.82 12.15
C GLU A 74 -11.54 5.51 12.74
N ASN A 75 -10.44 4.78 12.89
CA ASN A 75 -9.16 5.27 13.40
C ASN A 75 -8.09 5.37 12.30
N SER A 76 -8.51 5.69 11.07
CA SER A 76 -7.59 5.87 9.96
C SER A 76 -6.52 6.92 10.28
N ARG A 77 -5.26 6.61 9.96
CA ARG A 77 -4.13 7.51 10.22
C ARG A 77 -3.98 8.59 9.14
N LEU A 78 -4.61 8.37 7.99
CA LEU A 78 -4.61 9.26 6.83
C LEU A 78 -5.96 9.17 6.13
N ASP A 79 -6.40 10.27 5.52
CA ASP A 79 -7.49 10.25 4.56
C ASP A 79 -6.93 10.08 3.15
N VAL A 80 -7.54 9.22 2.36
CA VAL A 80 -7.19 9.05 0.94
C VAL A 80 -8.09 9.95 0.11
N HIS A 81 -7.46 10.85 -0.63
CA HIS A 81 -8.10 11.73 -1.61
C HIS A 81 -8.37 10.98 -2.92
N GLU A 82 -7.40 10.23 -3.43
CA GLU A 82 -7.50 9.54 -4.72
C GLU A 82 -6.60 8.30 -4.76
N ILE A 83 -7.03 7.25 -5.49
CA ILE A 83 -6.21 6.10 -5.84
C ILE A 83 -6.29 5.90 -7.35
N ASP A 84 -5.16 6.13 -8.02
CA ASP A 84 -5.02 5.92 -9.46
C ASP A 84 -4.33 4.60 -9.76
N TYR A 85 -4.73 3.96 -10.86
CA TYR A 85 -4.13 2.73 -11.36
C TYR A 85 -3.52 2.93 -12.74
N GLU A 86 -2.24 2.64 -12.83
CA GLU A 86 -1.51 2.65 -14.11
C GLU A 86 -0.98 1.25 -14.39
N THR A 87 -1.40 0.66 -15.50
CA THR A 87 -0.77 -0.56 -16.02
C THR A 87 0.66 -0.23 -16.40
N ARG A 88 1.61 -1.05 -15.92
CA ARG A 88 2.99 -0.94 -16.36
C ARG A 88 3.06 -1.46 -17.79
N ASP A 89 3.07 -0.55 -18.75
CA ASP A 89 3.21 -0.92 -20.16
C ASP A 89 4.48 -1.77 -20.32
N SER A 90 4.29 -2.99 -20.82
CA SER A 90 5.39 -3.91 -21.12
C SER A 90 5.99 -3.51 -22.47
N GLY A 91 6.52 -2.29 -22.54
CA GLY A 91 7.23 -1.77 -23.69
C GLY A 91 8.66 -2.28 -23.70
N ASP A 92 8.88 -3.49 -24.20
CA ASP A 92 10.03 -3.77 -25.06
C ASP A 92 9.68 -4.93 -26.01
N SER A 93 8.90 -4.61 -27.04
CA SER A 93 8.95 -5.37 -28.28
C SER A 93 10.34 -5.16 -28.85
N VAL A 94 11.24 -6.10 -28.60
CA VAL A 94 12.51 -6.18 -29.33
C VAL A 94 12.14 -6.51 -30.77
N GLU A 95 12.02 -5.47 -31.61
CA GLU A 95 12.01 -5.64 -33.06
C GLU A 95 13.36 -6.28 -33.46
N SER A 96 13.30 -7.40 -34.19
CA SER A 96 14.44 -8.04 -34.87
C SER A 96 14.05 -8.34 -36.30
#